data_AF-A0A1T4QXJ2-F1
#
_entry.id   AF-A0A1T4QXJ2-F1
#
_cell.length_a   1.000
_cell.length_b   1.000
_cell.length_c   1.000
_cell.angle_alpha   90.00
_cell.angle_beta   90.00
_cell.angle_gamma   90.00
#
_symmetry.space_group_name_H-M   'P 1'
#
loop_
_entity.id
_entity.type
_entity.pdbx_description
1 polymer ?
#
loop_
_entity_poly.entity_id
_entity_poly.type
_entity_poly.pdbx_seq_one_letter_code
_entity_poly.pdbx_strand_id
1 'polypeptide(L)'
;MMKHLSNPKLDYRDKVLNNQPDSLERRNILKQIAVAAALAATPLSSVFASTQDQDLVIDFLEISSFLTGIELDRSYMQLGHDILQLLFLTDFNPYHIRQLSAEIKHNRTFDPFSSVWNKLAHRTLTAWYLGQIEISPKYLTNANVQRICSNLRGHTNPKPLLNANGSITAMISYDEALVWQACDFTKPSATCGGPFGYWANPPATKA
;
A
#
# COMPACT_ATOMS: atom_id res chain seq x y z
N MET A 1 62.95 -29.93 -35.61
CA MET A 1 62.37 -29.48 -36.89
C MET A 1 60.97 -28.92 -36.59
N MET A 2 60.90 -27.65 -36.20
CA MET A 2 59.69 -26.99 -35.69
C MET A 2 58.90 -26.35 -36.84
N LYS A 3 57.63 -26.70 -36.99
CA LYS A 3 56.70 -26.06 -37.93
C LYS A 3 56.04 -24.85 -37.24
N HIS A 4 56.27 -23.68 -37.82
CA HIS A 4 55.63 -22.42 -37.47
C HIS A 4 54.15 -22.45 -37.90
N LEU A 5 53.22 -22.27 -36.97
CA LEU A 5 51.80 -22.04 -37.26
C LEU A 5 51.50 -20.54 -37.16
N SER A 6 51.08 -19.93 -38.26
CA SER A 6 50.59 -18.54 -38.31
C SER A 6 49.08 -18.51 -38.09
N ASN A 7 48.62 -17.73 -37.11
CA ASN A 7 47.20 -17.46 -36.90
C ASN A 7 46.71 -16.31 -37.80
N PRO A 8 45.57 -16.45 -38.50
CA PRO A 8 44.93 -15.33 -39.18
C PRO A 8 44.16 -14.45 -38.17
N LYS A 9 44.47 -13.15 -38.15
CA LYS A 9 43.64 -12.15 -37.48
C LYS A 9 42.35 -11.97 -38.28
N LEU A 10 41.23 -12.39 -37.72
CA LEU A 10 39.89 -12.05 -38.20
C LEU A 10 39.57 -10.61 -37.82
N ASP A 11 39.52 -9.74 -38.84
CA ASP A 11 39.08 -8.36 -38.73
C ASP A 11 37.54 -8.32 -38.69
N TYR A 12 36.99 -8.12 -37.49
CA TYR A 12 35.54 -8.06 -37.23
C TYR A 12 35.04 -6.61 -37.12
N ARG A 13 35.90 -5.60 -37.35
CA ARG A 13 35.57 -4.20 -36.97
C ARG A 13 34.79 -3.41 -38.01
N ASP A 14 34.68 -3.88 -39.25
CA ASP A 14 34.17 -3.04 -40.35
C ASP A 14 32.69 -3.26 -40.73
N LYS A 15 31.96 -4.18 -40.07
CA LYS A 15 30.55 -4.45 -40.42
C LYS A 15 29.49 -3.78 -39.55
N VAL A 16 29.87 -3.00 -38.52
CA VAL A 16 28.90 -2.44 -37.56
C VAL A 16 28.55 -0.96 -37.82
N LEU A 17 29.22 -0.28 -38.75
CA LEU A 17 29.08 1.19 -38.89
C LEU A 17 28.07 1.69 -39.95
N ASN A 18 27.47 0.83 -40.78
CA ASN A 18 26.61 1.29 -41.88
C ASN A 18 25.09 1.17 -41.68
N ASN A 19 24.63 0.74 -40.51
CA ASN A 19 23.20 0.69 -40.19
C ASN A 19 22.88 1.52 -38.95
N GLN A 20 23.36 2.77 -38.91
CA GLN A 20 22.90 3.71 -37.89
C GLN A 20 21.63 4.40 -38.43
N PRO A 21 20.42 4.08 -37.90
CA PRO A 21 19.20 4.72 -38.35
C PRO A 21 19.27 6.21 -38.06
N ASP A 22 18.72 6.99 -38.99
CA ASP A 22 18.80 8.44 -38.98
C ASP A 22 18.27 9.00 -37.64
N SER A 23 18.93 10.05 -37.15
CA SER A 23 18.69 10.59 -35.81
C SER A 23 17.24 11.05 -35.58
N LEU A 24 16.53 11.33 -36.67
CA LEU A 24 15.11 11.70 -36.69
C LEU A 24 14.17 10.50 -36.49
N GLU A 25 14.48 9.33 -37.04
CA GLU A 25 13.69 8.10 -36.83
C GLU A 25 13.77 7.63 -35.38
N ARG A 26 14.96 7.70 -34.76
CA ARG A 26 15.14 7.37 -33.33
C ARG A 26 14.26 8.21 -32.41
N ARG A 27 14.10 9.51 -32.70
CA ARG A 27 13.24 10.40 -31.89
C ARG A 27 11.76 10.06 -32.04
N ASN A 28 11.32 9.64 -33.23
CA ASN A 28 9.93 9.24 -33.45
C ASN A 28 9.61 7.91 -32.75
N ILE A 29 10.53 6.94 -32.78
CA ILE A 29 10.38 5.68 -32.03
C ILE A 29 10.32 5.95 -30.52
N LEU A 30 11.19 6.81 -29.99
CA LEU A 30 11.17 7.17 -28.56
C LEU A 30 9.88 7.91 -28.16
N LYS A 31 9.35 8.79 -29.01
CA LYS A 31 8.05 9.45 -28.78
C LYS A 31 6.90 8.43 -28.76
N GLN A 32 6.90 7.47 -29.68
CA GLN A 32 5.85 6.43 -29.72
C GLN A 32 5.93 5.48 -28.51
N ILE A 33 7.13 5.11 -28.07
CA ILE A 33 7.32 4.32 -26.84
C ILE A 33 6.89 5.12 -25.61
N ALA A 34 7.21 6.42 -25.54
CA ALA A 34 6.79 7.28 -24.43
C ALA A 34 5.25 7.43 -24.34
N VAL A 35 4.56 7.52 -25.49
CA VAL A 35 3.09 7.59 -25.54
C VAL A 35 2.46 6.23 -25.18
N ALA A 36 3.03 5.11 -25.65
CA ALA A 36 2.56 3.78 -25.27
C ALA A 36 2.79 3.48 -23.78
N ALA A 37 3.92 3.93 -23.21
CA ALA A 37 4.20 3.83 -21.78
C ALA A 37 3.28 4.74 -20.94
N ALA A 38 2.91 5.92 -21.42
CA ALA A 38 1.98 6.80 -20.72
C ALA A 38 0.56 6.20 -20.64
N LEU A 39 0.13 5.43 -21.64
CA LEU A 39 -1.15 4.71 -21.59
C LEU A 39 -1.07 3.46 -20.70
N ALA A 40 0.06 2.75 -20.67
CA ALA A 40 0.29 1.61 -19.78
C ALA A 40 0.58 2.00 -18.31
N ALA A 41 0.95 3.26 -18.06
CA ALA A 41 1.22 3.79 -16.72
C ALA A 41 0.00 4.49 -16.09
N THR A 42 -1.15 4.52 -16.78
CA THR A 42 -2.40 4.76 -16.06
C THR A 42 -2.68 3.51 -15.24
N PRO A 43 -2.64 3.56 -13.89
CA PRO A 43 -3.12 2.42 -13.13
C PRO A 43 -4.57 2.21 -13.56
N LEU A 44 -4.85 1.05 -14.13
CA LEU A 44 -6.20 0.49 -14.27
C LEU A 44 -6.73 0.24 -12.85
N SER A 45 -6.91 1.32 -12.08
CA SER A 45 -7.60 1.29 -10.80
C SER A 45 -9.06 1.08 -11.13
N SER A 46 -9.46 -0.20 -11.15
CA SER A 46 -10.81 -0.67 -10.85
C SER A 46 -11.93 0.20 -11.39
N VAL A 47 -12.18 0.06 -12.69
CA VAL A 47 -13.37 0.56 -13.35
C VAL A 47 -14.58 -0.15 -12.71
N PHE A 48 -15.29 0.60 -11.85
CA PHE A 48 -16.54 0.28 -11.14
C PHE A 48 -16.45 -0.76 -10.01
N ALA A 49 -16.02 -0.32 -8.82
CA ALA A 49 -16.66 -0.81 -7.61
C ALA A 49 -18.16 -0.45 -7.71
N SER A 50 -19.06 -1.39 -7.38
CA SER A 50 -20.50 -1.09 -7.39
C SER A 50 -20.79 0.08 -6.45
N THR A 51 -21.81 0.89 -6.75
CA THR A 51 -22.21 2.01 -5.87
C THR A 51 -22.39 1.57 -4.41
N GLN A 52 -22.84 0.33 -4.21
CA GLN A 52 -23.00 -0.29 -2.90
C GLN A 52 -21.68 -0.46 -2.14
N ASP A 53 -20.57 -0.75 -2.83
CA ASP A 53 -19.25 -0.88 -2.21
C ASP A 53 -18.73 0.51 -1.78
N GLN A 54 -18.98 1.53 -2.60
CA GLN A 54 -18.62 2.90 -2.27
C GLN A 54 -19.34 3.43 -1.02
N ASP A 55 -20.64 3.18 -0.90
CA ASP A 55 -21.42 3.56 0.29
C ASP A 55 -20.88 2.90 1.56
N LEU A 56 -20.43 1.65 1.46
CA LEU A 56 -19.87 0.91 2.59
C LEU A 56 -18.51 1.46 3.02
N VAL A 57 -17.68 1.91 2.07
CA VAL A 57 -16.42 2.61 2.38
C VAL A 57 -16.69 3.94 3.05
N ILE A 58 -17.70 4.70 2.61
CA ILE A 58 -18.09 5.96 3.24
C ILE A 58 -18.53 5.72 4.70
N ASP A 59 -19.39 4.72 4.94
CA ASP A 59 -19.77 4.32 6.30
C ASP A 59 -18.54 3.92 7.13
N PHE A 60 -17.59 3.20 6.53
CA PHE A 60 -16.36 2.80 7.20
C PHE A 60 -15.45 3.98 7.55
N LEU A 61 -15.31 4.98 6.66
CA LEU A 61 -14.53 6.19 6.91
C LEU A 61 -15.15 7.04 8.01
N GLU A 62 -16.48 7.11 8.08
CA GLU A 62 -17.19 7.83 9.15
C GLU A 62 -16.95 7.19 10.52
N ILE A 63 -17.07 5.87 10.61
CA ILE A 63 -16.74 5.11 11.82
C ILE A 63 -15.27 5.29 12.18
N SER A 64 -14.38 5.20 11.19
CA SER A 64 -12.95 5.36 11.39
C SER A 64 -12.63 6.75 11.91
N SER A 65 -13.27 7.79 11.38
CA SER A 65 -13.09 9.17 11.84
C SER A 65 -13.53 9.35 13.29
N PHE A 66 -14.67 8.76 13.64
CA PHE A 66 -15.15 8.73 15.02
C PHE A 66 -14.15 8.03 15.97
N LEU A 67 -13.60 6.89 15.56
CA LEU A 67 -12.66 6.12 16.38
C LEU A 67 -11.29 6.79 16.51
N THR A 68 -10.76 7.37 15.44
CA THR A 68 -9.42 7.97 15.43
C THR A 68 -9.41 9.40 15.97
N GLY A 69 -10.55 10.09 15.94
CA GLY A 69 -10.65 11.52 16.23
C GLY A 69 -10.13 12.42 15.09
N ILE A 70 -9.87 11.85 13.92
CA ILE A 70 -9.34 12.55 12.73
C ILE A 70 -10.39 12.49 11.63
N GLU A 71 -10.65 13.61 10.95
CA GLU A 71 -11.58 13.63 9.82
C GLU A 71 -10.96 12.92 8.61
N LEU A 72 -11.46 11.73 8.27
CA LEU A 72 -11.01 10.93 7.14
C LEU A 72 -11.92 11.20 5.93
N ASP A 73 -11.51 12.17 5.12
CA ASP A 73 -12.26 12.63 3.96
C ASP A 73 -12.07 11.74 2.71
N ARG A 74 -12.47 12.25 1.54
CA ARG A 74 -12.37 11.52 0.27
C ARG A 74 -10.94 11.17 -0.14
N SER A 75 -9.92 11.86 0.36
CA SER A 75 -8.52 11.55 0.06
C SER A 75 -8.10 10.18 0.61
N TYR A 76 -8.80 9.70 1.65
CA TYR A 76 -8.58 8.40 2.28
C TYR A 76 -9.40 7.25 1.67
N MET A 77 -10.20 7.50 0.63
CA MET A 77 -11.10 6.47 0.05
C MET A 77 -10.38 5.20 -0.38
N GLN A 78 -9.22 5.32 -1.03
CA GLN A 78 -8.49 4.14 -1.51
C GLN A 78 -7.92 3.32 -0.34
N LEU A 79 -7.26 3.98 0.61
CA LEU A 79 -6.71 3.31 1.79
C LEU A 79 -7.83 2.73 2.67
N GLY A 80 -8.93 3.44 2.83
CA GLY A 80 -10.12 2.97 3.54
C GLY A 80 -10.73 1.72 2.89
N HIS A 81 -10.82 1.69 1.55
CA HIS A 81 -11.26 0.51 0.81
C HIS A 81 -10.31 -0.68 1.02
N ASP A 82 -9.01 -0.47 0.91
CA ASP A 82 -8.01 -1.52 1.09
C ASP A 82 -8.02 -2.08 2.53
N ILE A 83 -8.14 -1.23 3.56
CA ILE A 83 -8.32 -1.65 4.96
C ILE A 83 -9.61 -2.46 5.11
N LEU A 84 -10.72 -1.95 4.57
CA LEU A 84 -12.04 -2.59 4.69
C LEU A 84 -12.06 -3.97 4.02
N GLN A 85 -11.45 -4.11 2.84
CA GLN A 85 -11.30 -5.39 2.16
C GLN A 85 -10.56 -6.41 3.02
N LEU A 86 -9.49 -6.00 3.70
CA LEU A 86 -8.73 -6.88 4.58
C LEU A 86 -9.51 -7.20 5.87
N LEU A 87 -10.26 -6.25 6.42
CA LEU A 87 -11.13 -6.49 7.58
C LEU A 87 -12.21 -7.54 7.27
N PHE A 88 -12.77 -7.57 6.05
CA PHE A 88 -13.74 -8.60 5.66
C PHE A 88 -13.15 -10.00 5.44
N LEU A 89 -11.82 -10.12 5.28
CA LEU A 89 -11.17 -11.43 5.34
C LEU A 89 -11.07 -11.96 6.79
N THR A 90 -11.27 -11.08 7.78
CA THR A 90 -11.38 -11.47 9.18
C THR A 90 -12.85 -11.75 9.54
N ASP A 91 -13.19 -11.80 10.82
CA ASP A 91 -14.53 -12.21 11.28
C ASP A 91 -15.60 -11.10 11.14
N PHE A 92 -15.38 -10.09 10.28
CA PHE A 92 -16.30 -8.96 10.11
C PHE A 92 -17.17 -9.08 8.86
N ASN A 93 -18.43 -8.68 9.02
CA ASN A 93 -19.42 -8.65 7.97
C ASN A 93 -19.81 -7.19 7.66
N PRO A 94 -20.06 -6.81 6.40
CA PRO A 94 -20.62 -5.51 6.01
C PRO A 94 -21.80 -5.03 6.86
N TYR A 95 -22.63 -5.95 7.36
CA TYR A 95 -23.75 -5.65 8.25
C TYR A 95 -23.30 -4.94 9.54
N HIS A 96 -22.19 -5.37 10.14
CA HIS A 96 -21.66 -4.75 11.36
C HIS A 96 -21.22 -3.30 11.11
N ILE A 97 -20.62 -3.02 9.96
CA ILE A 97 -20.20 -1.67 9.56
C ILE A 97 -21.42 -0.76 9.43
N ARG A 98 -22.44 -1.19 8.68
CA ARG A 98 -23.68 -0.40 8.50
C ARG A 98 -24.42 -0.17 9.81
N GLN A 99 -24.51 -1.18 10.65
CA GLN A 99 -25.16 -1.07 11.95
C GLN A 99 -24.43 -0.06 12.85
N LEU A 100 -23.10 -0.16 12.94
CA LEU A 100 -22.27 0.78 13.72
C LEU A 100 -22.37 2.21 13.17
N SER A 101 -22.30 2.40 11.85
CA SER A 101 -22.50 3.71 11.21
C SER A 101 -23.85 4.32 11.58
N ALA A 102 -24.94 3.55 11.50
CA ALA A 102 -26.27 4.02 11.88
C ALA A 102 -26.38 4.40 13.36
N GLU A 103 -25.79 3.62 14.27
CA GLU A 103 -25.78 3.91 15.70
C GLU A 103 -24.98 5.19 16.04
N ILE A 104 -23.82 5.41 15.38
CA ILE A 104 -23.03 6.65 15.52
C ILE A 104 -23.83 7.85 15.01
N LYS A 105 -24.46 7.76 13.83
CA LYS A 105 -25.29 8.83 13.24
C LYS A 105 -26.43 9.26 14.14
N HIS A 106 -27.02 8.31 14.86
CA HIS A 106 -28.12 8.57 15.78
C HIS A 106 -27.68 8.97 17.19
N ASN A 107 -26.37 9.17 17.41
CA ASN A 107 -25.76 9.50 18.71
C ASN A 107 -26.25 8.57 19.83
N ARG A 108 -26.45 7.29 19.50
CA ARG A 108 -26.90 6.30 20.47
C ARG A 108 -25.70 5.87 21.30
N THR A 109 -25.93 5.68 22.60
CA THR A 109 -24.90 5.17 23.50
C THR A 109 -24.53 3.77 23.07
N PHE A 110 -23.30 3.62 22.59
CA PHE A 110 -22.74 2.32 22.28
C PHE A 110 -22.61 1.50 23.56
N ASP A 111 -22.88 0.19 23.49
CA ASP A 111 -22.47 -0.70 24.56
C ASP A 111 -20.97 -0.97 24.42
N PRO A 112 -20.11 -0.35 25.26
CA PRO A 112 -18.66 -0.52 25.17
C PRO A 112 -18.23 -1.97 25.53
N PHE A 113 -19.14 -2.81 26.02
CA PHE A 113 -18.84 -4.19 26.43
C PHE A 113 -19.09 -5.22 25.33
N SER A 114 -19.63 -4.83 24.17
CA SER A 114 -19.76 -5.75 23.05
C SER A 114 -18.39 -6.19 22.55
N SER A 115 -18.09 -7.49 22.71
CA SER A 115 -16.84 -8.09 22.26
C SER A 115 -16.58 -7.92 20.76
N VAL A 116 -17.65 -7.85 19.95
CA VAL A 116 -17.57 -7.65 18.49
C VAL A 116 -17.07 -6.24 18.19
N TRP A 117 -17.62 -5.25 18.89
CA TRP A 117 -17.28 -3.85 18.68
C TRP A 117 -15.87 -3.52 19.15
N ASN A 118 -15.46 -4.03 20.31
CA ASN A 118 -14.10 -3.88 20.79
C ASN A 118 -13.07 -4.48 19.82
N LYS A 119 -13.36 -5.65 19.25
CA LYS A 119 -12.50 -6.26 18.23
C LYS A 119 -12.45 -5.43 16.95
N LEU A 120 -13.59 -4.92 16.48
CA LEU A 120 -13.66 -4.08 15.27
C LEU A 120 -12.91 -2.77 15.46
N ALA A 121 -13.18 -2.06 16.55
CA ALA A 121 -12.53 -0.81 16.88
C ALA A 121 -11.02 -0.99 17.02
N HIS A 122 -10.58 -2.01 17.76
CA HIS A 122 -9.16 -2.30 17.93
C HIS A 122 -8.46 -2.59 16.59
N ARG A 123 -9.06 -3.43 15.73
CA ARG A 123 -8.48 -3.77 14.42
C ARG A 123 -8.49 -2.57 13.47
N THR A 124 -9.53 -1.75 13.50
CA THR A 124 -9.64 -0.51 12.72
C THR A 124 -8.58 0.50 13.14
N LEU A 125 -8.43 0.75 14.44
CA LEU A 125 -7.39 1.63 14.98
C LEU A 125 -6.00 1.12 14.66
N THR A 126 -5.76 -0.18 14.79
CA THR A 126 -4.48 -0.81 14.45
C THR A 126 -4.16 -0.60 12.96
N ALA A 127 -5.13 -0.83 12.07
CA ALA A 127 -4.95 -0.64 10.65
C ALA A 127 -4.60 0.81 10.28
N TRP A 128 -5.32 1.78 10.86
CA TRP A 128 -5.08 3.20 10.61
C TRP A 128 -3.77 3.71 11.21
N TYR A 129 -3.52 3.45 12.50
CA TYR A 129 -2.36 4.01 13.19
C TYR A 129 -1.07 3.29 12.84
N LEU A 130 -1.09 1.97 12.65
CA LEU A 130 0.13 1.19 12.37
C LEU A 130 0.29 0.84 10.89
N GLY A 131 -0.72 1.11 10.04
CA GLY A 131 -0.65 0.76 8.62
C GLY A 131 -0.63 -0.75 8.37
N GLN A 132 -1.06 -1.57 9.33
CA GLN A 132 -0.94 -3.03 9.27
C GLN A 132 -2.13 -3.75 9.90
N ILE A 133 -2.36 -5.00 9.52
CA ILE A 133 -3.43 -5.85 10.05
C ILE A 133 -2.96 -7.29 10.27
N GLU A 134 -3.46 -7.93 11.32
CA GLU A 134 -3.24 -9.36 11.58
C GLU A 134 -4.21 -10.22 10.77
N ILE A 135 -3.66 -11.06 9.89
CA ILE A 135 -4.41 -12.01 9.06
C ILE A 135 -4.01 -13.46 9.34
N SER A 136 -4.94 -14.38 9.09
CA SER A 136 -4.65 -15.82 9.19
C SER A 136 -3.78 -16.27 8.01
N PRO A 137 -2.84 -17.23 8.20
CA PRO A 137 -1.99 -17.76 7.13
C PRO A 137 -2.77 -18.33 5.93
N LYS A 138 -4.02 -18.76 6.12
CA LYS A 138 -4.88 -19.28 5.04
C LYS A 138 -5.17 -18.24 3.94
N TYR A 139 -5.02 -16.94 4.23
CA TYR A 139 -5.25 -15.87 3.26
C TYR A 139 -4.00 -15.42 2.49
N LEU A 140 -2.84 -16.03 2.73
CA LEU A 140 -1.60 -15.65 2.04
C LEU A 140 -1.68 -15.78 0.51
N THR A 141 -2.45 -16.74 0.01
CA THR A 141 -2.64 -16.97 -1.44
C THR A 141 -3.76 -16.13 -2.03
N ASN A 142 -4.47 -15.34 -1.21
CA ASN A 142 -5.56 -14.49 -1.69
C ASN A 142 -5.00 -13.35 -2.56
N ALA A 143 -5.53 -13.19 -3.77
CA ALA A 143 -5.07 -12.18 -4.72
C ALA A 143 -5.19 -10.74 -4.18
N ASN A 144 -6.23 -10.44 -3.39
CA ASN A 144 -6.40 -9.11 -2.79
C ASN A 144 -5.36 -8.88 -1.68
N VAL A 145 -5.06 -9.88 -0.87
CA VAL A 145 -3.98 -9.77 0.15
C VAL A 145 -2.65 -9.51 -0.53
N GLN A 146 -2.32 -10.27 -1.57
CA GLN A 146 -1.09 -10.08 -2.35
C GLN A 146 -1.06 -8.71 -3.05
N ARG A 147 -2.20 -8.22 -3.54
CA ARG A 147 -2.31 -6.89 -4.14
C ARG A 147 -2.09 -5.79 -3.12
N ILE A 148 -2.79 -5.83 -2.00
CA ILE A 148 -2.80 -4.75 -1.00
C ILE A 148 -1.52 -4.75 -0.17
N CYS A 149 -1.07 -5.93 0.26
CA CYS A 149 -0.03 -6.04 1.27
C CYS A 149 1.35 -6.15 0.62
N SER A 150 2.08 -5.05 0.59
CA SER A 150 3.37 -4.94 -0.10
C SER A 150 4.41 -5.94 0.42
N ASN A 151 4.43 -6.19 1.73
CA ASN A 151 5.34 -7.13 2.36
C ASN A 151 5.05 -8.61 2.05
N LEU A 152 3.87 -8.91 1.49
CA LEU A 152 3.49 -10.28 1.15
C LEU A 152 3.65 -10.58 -0.34
N ARG A 153 3.92 -9.56 -1.18
CA ARG A 153 4.08 -9.71 -2.64
C ARG A 153 5.27 -10.59 -3.00
N GLY A 154 5.02 -11.56 -3.88
CA GLY A 154 6.09 -12.30 -4.55
C GLY A 154 6.90 -13.23 -3.64
N HIS A 155 6.41 -13.53 -2.43
CA HIS A 155 7.04 -14.52 -1.56
C HIS A 155 6.88 -15.93 -2.13
N THR A 156 7.85 -16.34 -2.96
CA THR A 156 8.10 -17.76 -3.26
C THR A 156 8.93 -18.43 -2.16
N ASN A 157 9.70 -17.68 -1.35
CA ASN A 157 10.42 -18.12 -0.14
C ASN A 157 11.12 -16.90 0.52
N PRO A 158 10.55 -16.30 1.58
CA PRO A 158 10.78 -16.78 2.95
C PRO A 158 9.47 -16.93 3.75
N LYS A 159 9.49 -17.76 4.80
CA LYS A 159 8.36 -17.93 5.71
C LYS A 159 8.00 -16.58 6.34
N PRO A 160 6.75 -16.10 6.22
CA PRO A 160 6.32 -14.91 6.93
C PRO A 160 6.50 -15.12 8.43
N LEU A 161 6.91 -14.06 9.14
CA LEU A 161 7.05 -14.10 10.59
C LEU A 161 5.66 -14.29 11.20
N LEU A 162 5.47 -15.42 11.87
CA LEU A 162 4.24 -15.73 12.59
C LEU A 162 4.29 -15.05 13.96
N ASN A 163 3.20 -14.38 14.30
CA ASN A 163 2.98 -13.86 15.64
C ASN A 163 2.76 -15.01 16.63
N ALA A 164 2.80 -14.71 17.94
CA ALA A 164 2.60 -15.73 18.99
C ALA A 164 1.24 -16.45 18.88
N ASN A 165 0.23 -15.80 18.29
CA ASN A 165 -1.09 -16.36 18.02
C ASN A 165 -1.19 -17.13 16.67
N GLY A 166 -0.09 -17.27 15.93
CA GLY A 166 -0.05 -17.91 14.61
C GLY A 166 -0.60 -17.05 13.45
N SER A 167 -0.93 -15.78 13.70
CA SER A 167 -1.28 -14.82 12.65
C SER A 167 -0.04 -14.25 11.96
N ILE A 168 -0.26 -13.55 10.86
CA ILE A 168 0.77 -12.84 10.09
C ILE A 168 0.40 -11.36 10.08
N THR A 169 1.40 -10.52 10.28
CA THR A 169 1.25 -9.07 10.13
C THR A 169 1.36 -8.67 8.66
N ALA A 170 0.25 -8.21 8.10
CA ALA A 170 0.17 -7.74 6.73
C ALA A 170 0.27 -6.21 6.70
N MET A 171 1.25 -5.68 5.97
CA MET A 171 1.52 -4.24 5.86
C MET A 171 0.69 -3.65 4.72
N ILE A 172 -0.23 -2.75 5.05
CA ILE A 172 -1.13 -2.08 4.11
C ILE A 172 -0.40 -0.87 3.50
N SER A 173 -0.01 0.08 4.35
CA SER A 173 0.68 1.30 3.95
C SER A 173 1.52 1.81 5.12
N TYR A 174 2.84 1.81 4.96
CA TYR A 174 3.75 2.28 6.00
C TYR A 174 3.76 3.80 6.09
N ASP A 175 3.85 4.49 4.95
CA ASP A 175 4.01 5.95 4.89
C ASP A 175 2.71 6.71 5.23
N GLU A 176 1.55 6.09 5.01
CA GLU A 176 0.23 6.71 5.27
C GLU A 176 -0.33 6.38 6.66
N ALA A 177 0.42 5.66 7.51
CA ALA A 177 -0.02 5.31 8.84
C ALA A 177 -0.21 6.56 9.72
N LEU A 178 -1.36 6.66 10.41
CA LEU A 178 -1.72 7.86 11.18
C LEU A 178 -0.77 8.14 12.37
N VAL A 179 0.00 7.15 12.82
CA VAL A 179 1.04 7.37 13.84
C VAL A 179 2.05 8.44 13.42
N TRP A 180 2.33 8.55 12.12
CA TRP A 180 3.25 9.56 11.60
C TRP A 180 2.66 10.97 11.63
N GLN A 181 1.33 11.09 11.59
CA GLN A 181 0.65 12.37 11.77
C GLN A 181 0.56 12.77 13.24
N ALA A 182 0.42 11.77 14.13
CA ALA A 182 0.36 12.01 15.57
C ALA A 182 1.72 12.40 16.18
N CYS A 183 2.82 11.95 15.58
CA CYS A 183 4.17 12.17 16.09
C CYS A 183 4.94 13.21 15.25
N ASP A 184 4.76 14.50 15.54
CA ASP A 184 5.42 15.60 14.80
C ASP A 184 6.95 15.66 14.96
N PHE A 185 7.48 14.98 15.98
CA PHE A 185 8.90 14.90 16.27
C PHE A 185 9.64 13.79 15.52
N THR A 186 8.92 12.85 14.90
CA THR A 186 9.53 11.71 14.20
C THR A 186 8.95 11.54 12.80
N LYS A 187 9.57 10.68 12.01
CA LYS A 187 9.20 10.43 10.61
C LYS A 187 9.26 8.93 10.35
N PRO A 188 8.55 8.45 9.30
CA PRO A 188 8.75 7.09 8.83
C PRO A 188 10.23 6.84 8.57
N SER A 189 10.70 5.65 8.93
CA SER A 189 12.07 5.25 8.67
C SER A 189 12.34 5.26 7.17
N ALA A 190 13.55 5.70 6.78
CA ALA A 190 13.94 5.91 5.38
C ALA A 190 13.28 7.10 4.66
N THR A 191 12.50 7.94 5.35
CA THR A 191 12.02 9.23 4.80
C THR A 191 12.93 10.38 5.26
N CYS A 192 13.78 10.87 4.37
CA CYS A 192 14.54 12.11 4.60
C CYS A 192 13.60 13.32 4.48
N GLY A 193 13.42 14.08 5.56
CA GLY A 193 12.65 15.31 5.48
C GLY A 193 12.96 16.29 6.60
N GLY A 194 12.60 17.56 6.40
CA GLY A 194 12.87 18.66 7.33
C GLY A 194 14.31 19.19 7.23
N PRO A 195 14.59 20.33 7.87
CA PRO A 195 15.96 20.84 7.95
C PRO A 195 16.87 19.86 8.70
N PHE A 196 18.14 19.80 8.30
CA PHE A 196 19.15 19.04 9.02
C PHE A 196 19.18 19.45 10.50
N GLY A 197 19.16 18.47 11.40
CA GLY A 197 19.13 18.72 12.84
C GLY A 197 17.75 19.00 13.43
N TYR A 198 16.64 18.71 12.74
CA TYR A 198 15.29 18.88 13.32
C TYR A 198 15.08 18.10 14.63
N TRP A 199 15.84 17.00 14.82
CA TRP A 199 15.87 16.17 16.03
C TRP A 199 16.76 16.72 17.16
N ALA A 200 17.48 17.82 16.93
CA ALA A 200 18.45 18.34 17.92
C ALA A 200 17.77 18.97 19.15
N ASN A 201 16.53 19.45 18.99
CA ASN A 201 15.76 20.06 20.07
C ASN A 201 14.65 19.11 20.52
N PRO A 202 14.33 19.07 21.82
CA PRO A 202 13.17 18.33 22.31
C PRO A 202 11.88 18.89 21.69
N PRO A 203 10.82 18.06 21.56
CA PRO A 203 9.52 18.53 21.08
C PRO A 203 9.01 19.64 21.98
N ALA A 204 8.56 20.75 21.39
CA ALA A 204 7.86 21.78 22.15
C ALA A 204 6.51 21.22 22.59
N THR A 205 6.18 21.29 23.88
CA THR A 205 4.82 21.01 24.34
C THR A 205 3.89 22.04 23.72
N LYS A 206 3.05 21.62 22.76
CA LYS A 206 1.92 22.43 22.32
C LYS A 206 0.96 22.55 23.51
N ALA A 207 0.91 23.76 24.08
CA ALA A 207 -0.02 24.13 25.14
C ALA A 207 -1.44 24.29 24.58
#